data_AF-A0A6J6DLZ7-F1
#
_entry.id   AF-A0A6J6DLZ7-F1
#
_cell.length_a   1.000
_cell.length_b   1.000
_cell.length_c   1.000
_cell.angle_alpha   90.00
_cell.angle_beta   90.00
_cell.angle_gamma   90.00
#
_symmetry.space_group_name_H-M   'P 1'
#
loop_
_entity.id
_entity.type
_entity.pdbx_description
1 polymer ?
#
loop_
_entity_poly.entity_id
_entity_poly.type
_entity_poly.pdbx_seq_one_letter_code
_entity_poly.pdbx_strand_id
1 'polypeptide(L)'
;MKLWVYDPENKSRALGSNGIFFQKDGGTWTFLNGNGDGSVYANWSAGSYAIDTVEPGGRASEYSRKRYAATLSSSGEFTISGLDPNSRGYFTLTITKKTATPRYVPTTACRLEDQTGNIRMAVGFPKREYRLPSEGRINALIIPVDFPDVPGQGDPEELFRVMTDESARFFYSQSDGRVQFNFQSLDTWLRAPFKSDAYRLGSWNQGDPGGYFSAVLALADPLVDYSLFDVVYVLSPKETPATSIAYGPAFPSMPGDEPMMTNEGLVRNGTISGADSWQNFPGAGWKWMTHETGHLFGLHDLYTVSKPGTYGSWDLMSLNWSTAAIAINAWNRYIQGWLAEAQVRCVEPKELGTALEILITPLERDSEGVKGVMVPLSSKKILVLESRRSEGYDVLSETQAGLLVYTVDMTIETIEGGWNTQRRPGSTSPDFTDAALKVGDKITVDSIEIEVISRDGTGDRIRLSRK
;
A
#
# COMPACT_ATOMS: atom_id res chain seq x y z
N MET A 1 36.21 -12.68 -10.82
CA MET A 1 34.74 -12.86 -10.86
C MET A 1 34.31 -13.33 -12.25
N LYS A 2 33.33 -14.24 -12.33
CA LYS A 2 32.72 -14.69 -13.60
C LYS A 2 31.21 -14.49 -13.53
N LEU A 3 30.67 -13.70 -14.45
CA LEU A 3 29.23 -13.48 -14.60
C LEU A 3 28.78 -13.98 -15.96
N TRP A 4 27.52 -14.41 -16.05
CA TRP A 4 26.87 -14.70 -17.32
C TRP A 4 25.48 -14.07 -17.33
N VAL A 5 25.24 -13.15 -18.27
CA VAL A 5 23.97 -12.43 -18.39
C VAL A 5 23.09 -13.12 -19.42
N TYR A 6 21.99 -13.71 -18.96
CA TYR A 6 21.12 -14.54 -19.80
C TYR A 6 19.78 -13.87 -20.11
N ASP A 7 19.14 -14.37 -21.15
CA ASP A 7 17.83 -13.91 -21.59
C ASP A 7 16.71 -14.49 -20.69
N PRO A 8 15.87 -13.65 -20.05
CA PRO A 8 14.79 -14.14 -19.18
C PRO A 8 13.77 -15.01 -19.92
N GLU A 9 13.65 -14.90 -21.25
CA GLU A 9 12.77 -15.74 -22.08
C GLU A 9 13.39 -17.08 -22.44
N ASN A 10 14.72 -17.20 -22.37
CA ASN A 10 15.43 -18.44 -22.66
C ASN A 10 16.75 -18.48 -21.89
N LYS A 11 16.73 -19.18 -20.74
CA LYS A 11 17.87 -19.29 -19.81
C LYS A 11 19.12 -19.96 -20.39
N SER A 12 19.04 -20.57 -21.58
CA SER A 12 20.19 -21.14 -22.29
C SER A 12 20.82 -20.18 -23.29
N ARG A 13 20.28 -18.96 -23.43
CA ARG A 13 20.75 -17.93 -24.37
C ARG A 13 21.29 -16.71 -23.62
N ALA A 14 22.36 -16.13 -24.14
CA ALA A 14 22.85 -14.82 -23.69
C ALA A 14 21.79 -13.73 -23.91
N LEU A 15 21.73 -12.75 -23.02
CA LEU A 15 20.77 -11.64 -23.14
C LEU A 15 20.99 -10.79 -24.41
N GLY A 16 22.22 -10.76 -24.92
CA GLY A 16 22.61 -9.88 -26.04
C GLY A 16 22.84 -8.43 -25.60
N SER A 17 23.08 -8.20 -24.30
CA SER A 17 23.54 -6.92 -23.78
C SER A 17 25.05 -6.76 -23.95
N ASN A 18 25.53 -5.52 -24.00
CA ASN A 18 26.95 -5.23 -24.24
C ASN A 18 27.83 -5.30 -22.97
N GLY A 19 27.26 -5.65 -21.82
CA GLY A 19 27.97 -5.64 -20.54
C GLY A 19 27.07 -5.36 -19.34
N ILE A 20 27.68 -4.83 -18.29
CA ILE A 20 27.02 -4.41 -17.05
C ILE A 20 27.56 -3.05 -16.62
N PHE A 21 26.78 -2.31 -15.83
CA PHE A 21 27.32 -1.26 -14.98
C PHE A 21 27.67 -1.83 -13.61
N PHE A 22 28.69 -1.30 -12.96
CA PHE A 22 28.99 -1.61 -11.57
C PHE A 22 29.43 -0.37 -10.78
N GLN A 23 29.26 -0.43 -9.48
CA GLN A 23 29.67 0.58 -8.51
C GLN A 23 30.38 -0.13 -7.35
N LYS A 24 31.53 0.37 -6.91
CA LYS A 24 32.24 -0.14 -5.73
C LYS A 24 32.04 0.81 -4.54
N ASP A 25 31.66 0.27 -3.38
CA ASP A 25 31.55 0.98 -2.10
C ASP A 25 30.78 2.32 -2.21
N GLY A 26 29.70 2.34 -3.00
CA GLY A 26 28.89 3.54 -3.22
C GLY A 26 29.54 4.63 -4.11
N GLY A 27 30.63 4.32 -4.81
CA GLY A 27 31.37 5.23 -5.70
C GLY A 27 30.68 5.55 -7.05
N THR A 28 31.44 5.77 -8.11
CA THR A 28 30.86 6.10 -9.43
C THR A 28 30.48 4.85 -10.23
N TRP A 29 29.33 4.88 -10.91
CA TRP A 29 28.95 3.85 -11.87
C TRP A 29 29.93 3.77 -13.04
N THR A 30 30.52 2.60 -13.23
CA THR A 30 31.48 2.31 -14.29
C THR A 30 30.91 1.21 -15.19
N PHE A 31 31.00 1.38 -16.51
CA PHE A 31 30.59 0.36 -17.46
C PHE A 31 31.69 -0.68 -17.64
N LEU A 32 31.33 -1.96 -17.61
CA LEU A 32 32.20 -3.09 -17.88
C LEU A 32 31.68 -3.84 -19.11
N ASN A 33 32.50 -3.92 -20.15
CA ASN A 33 32.16 -4.63 -21.38
C ASN A 33 31.99 -6.13 -21.11
N GLY A 34 30.95 -6.71 -21.70
CA GLY A 34 30.73 -8.15 -21.79
C GLY A 34 31.21 -8.71 -23.12
N ASN A 35 31.29 -10.04 -23.19
CA ASN A 35 31.55 -10.77 -24.41
C ASN A 35 30.24 -11.07 -25.16
N GLY A 36 30.34 -11.35 -26.46
CA GLY A 36 29.18 -11.68 -27.30
C GLY A 36 28.43 -12.96 -26.89
N ASP A 37 29.03 -13.82 -26.06
CA ASP A 37 28.41 -15.01 -25.49
C ASP A 37 27.66 -14.74 -24.17
N GLY A 38 27.58 -13.48 -23.73
CA GLY A 38 26.94 -13.05 -22.48
C GLY A 38 27.83 -13.16 -21.25
N SER A 39 29.07 -13.64 -21.37
CA SER A 39 30.01 -13.71 -20.24
C SER A 39 30.61 -12.34 -19.93
N VAL A 40 30.79 -12.04 -18.64
CA VAL A 40 31.49 -10.85 -18.17
C VAL A 40 32.54 -11.26 -17.14
N TYR A 41 33.76 -10.78 -17.33
CA TYR A 41 34.89 -11.06 -16.44
C TYR A 41 35.46 -9.78 -15.88
N ALA A 42 35.82 -9.82 -14.60
CA ALA A 42 36.49 -8.73 -13.93
C ALA A 42 37.38 -9.26 -12.80
N ASN A 43 38.47 -8.53 -12.59
CA ASN A 43 39.34 -8.66 -11.43
C ASN A 43 39.10 -7.44 -10.55
N TRP A 44 38.27 -7.63 -9.54
CA TRP A 44 37.91 -6.61 -8.57
C TRP A 44 38.75 -6.73 -7.31
N SER A 45 38.86 -5.64 -6.56
CA SER A 45 39.48 -5.64 -5.22
C SER A 45 38.42 -5.88 -4.15
N ALA A 46 38.82 -6.28 -2.95
CA ALA A 46 37.87 -6.49 -1.85
C ALA A 46 37.00 -5.24 -1.60
N GLY A 47 35.72 -5.45 -1.30
CA GLY A 47 34.73 -4.39 -1.11
C GLY A 47 33.31 -4.83 -1.45
N SER A 48 32.38 -3.90 -1.31
CA SER A 48 30.96 -4.09 -1.67
C SER A 48 30.70 -3.53 -3.07
N TYR A 49 29.83 -4.20 -3.81
CA TYR A 49 29.55 -3.90 -5.20
C TYR A 49 28.05 -3.87 -5.47
N ALA A 50 27.61 -2.89 -6.25
CA ALA A 50 26.31 -2.92 -6.92
C ALA A 50 26.56 -3.21 -8.40
N ILE A 51 25.85 -4.18 -8.97
CA ILE A 51 25.90 -4.57 -10.37
C ILE A 51 24.55 -4.26 -11.00
N ASP A 52 24.52 -3.53 -12.10
CA ASP A 52 23.29 -3.18 -12.81
C ASP A 52 23.36 -3.73 -14.23
N THR A 53 22.38 -4.57 -14.58
CA THR A 53 22.31 -5.19 -15.90
C THR A 53 21.94 -4.18 -16.97
N VAL A 54 22.31 -4.46 -18.22
CA VAL A 54 22.09 -3.55 -19.35
C VAL A 54 21.08 -4.18 -20.28
N GLU A 55 20.13 -3.40 -20.79
CA GLU A 55 19.18 -3.90 -21.78
C GLU A 55 19.89 -4.31 -23.08
N PRO A 56 19.37 -5.32 -23.80
CA PRO A 56 19.78 -5.54 -25.18
C PRO A 56 19.53 -4.28 -26.02
N GLY A 57 20.42 -4.01 -26.98
CA GLY A 57 20.30 -2.85 -27.87
C GLY A 57 18.93 -2.78 -28.55
N GLY A 58 18.26 -1.64 -28.44
CA GLY A 58 16.94 -1.41 -29.06
C GLY A 58 15.74 -2.09 -28.37
N ARG A 59 15.94 -2.87 -27.29
CA ARG A 59 14.88 -3.61 -26.58
C ARG A 59 14.55 -3.03 -25.20
N ALA A 60 14.86 -1.76 -24.96
CA ALA A 60 14.56 -1.08 -23.69
C ALA A 60 13.06 -0.94 -23.41
N SER A 61 12.19 -1.07 -24.42
CA SER A 61 10.73 -1.15 -24.26
C SER A 61 10.26 -2.52 -23.77
N GLU A 62 11.05 -3.57 -23.98
CA GLU A 62 10.71 -4.97 -23.67
C GLU A 62 11.35 -5.45 -22.37
N TYR A 63 12.42 -4.80 -21.91
CA TYR A 63 13.14 -5.18 -20.70
C TYR A 63 13.39 -4.00 -19.78
N SER A 64 13.49 -4.27 -18.47
CA SER A 64 13.95 -3.31 -17.46
C SER A 64 15.13 -3.88 -16.71
N ARG A 65 16.19 -3.07 -16.54
CA ARG A 65 17.40 -3.43 -15.81
C ARG A 65 17.07 -4.00 -14.44
N LYS A 66 17.93 -4.90 -14.00
CA LYS A 66 17.91 -5.48 -12.67
C LYS A 66 19.27 -5.26 -12.02
N ARG A 67 19.25 -4.81 -10.76
CA ARG A 67 20.43 -4.61 -9.95
C ARG A 67 20.65 -5.81 -9.03
N TYR A 68 21.91 -5.98 -8.63
CA TYR A 68 22.38 -7.08 -7.80
C TYR A 68 23.42 -6.52 -6.82
N ALA A 69 23.31 -6.90 -5.56
CA ALA A 69 24.31 -6.60 -4.54
C ALA A 69 25.33 -7.74 -4.47
N ALA A 70 26.61 -7.40 -4.47
CA ALA A 70 27.72 -8.35 -4.44
C ALA A 70 28.78 -7.94 -3.43
N THR A 71 29.52 -8.90 -2.89
CA THR A 71 30.68 -8.62 -2.04
C THR A 71 31.89 -9.43 -2.50
N LEU A 72 33.08 -8.83 -2.37
CA LEU A 72 34.35 -9.52 -2.54
C LEU A 72 35.12 -9.42 -1.23
N SER A 73 35.35 -10.55 -0.57
CA SER A 73 36.09 -10.61 0.68
C SER A 73 37.60 -10.37 0.46
N SER A 74 38.32 -10.08 1.55
CA SER A 74 39.79 -9.99 1.53
C SER A 74 40.47 -11.33 1.24
N SER A 75 39.78 -12.46 1.45
CA SER A 75 40.24 -13.80 1.07
C SER A 75 39.97 -14.14 -0.41
N GLY A 76 39.35 -13.23 -1.17
CA GLY A 76 39.06 -13.40 -2.60
C GLY A 76 37.76 -14.14 -2.91
N GLU A 77 36.90 -14.33 -1.91
CA GLU A 77 35.59 -14.95 -2.09
C GLU A 77 34.58 -13.92 -2.61
N PHE A 78 34.00 -14.21 -3.77
CA PHE A 78 33.01 -13.35 -4.42
C PHE A 78 31.61 -13.95 -4.25
N THR A 79 30.67 -13.16 -3.71
CA THR A 79 29.28 -13.56 -3.50
C THR A 79 28.34 -12.53 -4.12
N ILE A 80 27.16 -12.98 -4.56
CA ILE A 80 26.05 -12.12 -4.94
C ILE A 80 24.84 -12.52 -4.10
N SER A 81 24.17 -11.53 -3.50
CA SER A 81 22.99 -11.77 -2.67
C SER A 81 21.93 -12.57 -3.43
N GLY A 82 21.45 -13.66 -2.85
CA GLY A 82 20.43 -14.54 -3.43
C GLY A 82 20.87 -15.36 -4.66
N LEU A 83 22.17 -15.46 -4.98
CA LEU A 83 22.65 -16.26 -6.11
C LEU A 83 23.83 -17.13 -5.74
N ASP A 84 23.77 -18.39 -6.17
CA ASP A 84 24.90 -19.32 -6.13
C ASP A 84 25.63 -19.40 -7.46
N PRO A 85 26.96 -19.60 -7.45
CA PRO A 85 27.70 -19.88 -8.66
C PRO A 85 27.39 -21.29 -9.16
N ASN A 86 27.30 -21.46 -10.49
CA ASN A 86 27.17 -22.79 -11.08
C ASN A 86 28.47 -23.61 -10.94
N SER A 87 28.45 -24.87 -11.38
CA SER A 87 29.61 -25.78 -11.32
C SER A 87 30.88 -25.30 -12.05
N ARG A 88 30.79 -24.25 -12.87
CA ARG A 88 31.92 -23.61 -13.57
C ARG A 88 32.36 -22.29 -12.92
N GLY A 89 31.74 -21.92 -11.79
CA GLY A 89 32.02 -20.72 -11.01
C GLY A 89 31.37 -19.44 -11.57
N TYR A 90 30.33 -19.54 -12.40
CA TYR A 90 29.59 -18.37 -12.90
C TYR A 90 28.39 -18.06 -12.04
N PHE A 91 28.24 -16.78 -11.69
CA PHE A 91 26.97 -16.24 -11.22
C PHE A 91 26.14 -15.82 -12.43
N THR A 92 24.89 -16.28 -12.50
CA THR A 92 24.01 -16.02 -13.64
C THR A 92 23.08 -14.85 -13.35
N LEU A 93 23.23 -13.78 -14.10
CA LEU A 93 22.41 -12.58 -13.98
C LEU A 93 21.35 -12.58 -15.09
N THR A 94 20.20 -11.99 -14.83
CA THR A 94 19.16 -11.74 -15.82
C THR A 94 18.64 -10.32 -15.70
N ILE A 95 17.86 -9.92 -16.70
CA ILE A 95 17.06 -8.71 -16.69
C ILE A 95 15.57 -9.06 -16.46
N THR A 96 14.73 -8.07 -16.18
CA THR A 96 13.28 -8.26 -16.05
C THR A 96 12.61 -8.07 -17.42
N LYS A 97 11.82 -9.05 -17.88
CA LYS A 97 10.95 -8.87 -19.05
C LYS A 97 9.74 -8.04 -18.66
N LYS A 98 9.46 -7.00 -19.42
CA LYS A 98 8.23 -6.23 -19.31
C LYS A 98 7.11 -7.07 -19.92
N THR A 99 6.23 -7.59 -19.08
CA THR A 99 4.98 -8.20 -19.56
C THR A 99 4.06 -7.07 -20.01
N ALA A 100 3.48 -7.17 -21.21
CA ALA A 100 2.44 -6.24 -21.62
C ALA A 100 1.21 -6.49 -20.74
N THR A 101 0.99 -5.64 -19.73
CA THR A 101 -0.22 -5.67 -18.94
C THR A 101 -1.39 -5.38 -19.88
N PRO A 102 -2.41 -6.26 -19.98
CA PRO A 102 -3.57 -5.96 -20.81
C PRO A 102 -4.14 -4.62 -20.39
N ARG A 103 -4.40 -3.75 -21.38
CA ARG A 103 -4.98 -2.44 -21.12
C ARG A 103 -6.29 -2.64 -20.36
N TYR A 104 -6.40 -2.00 -19.20
CA TYR A 104 -7.63 -2.03 -18.43
C TYR A 104 -8.79 -1.50 -19.27
N VAL A 105 -9.93 -2.18 -19.20
CA VAL A 105 -11.17 -1.76 -19.87
C VAL A 105 -12.24 -1.59 -18.79
N PRO A 106 -12.71 -0.36 -18.54
CA PRO A 106 -13.81 -0.12 -17.61
C PRO A 106 -15.07 -0.90 -18.05
N THR A 107 -15.63 -1.69 -17.14
CA THR A 107 -16.91 -2.40 -17.37
C THR A 107 -18.12 -1.49 -17.14
N THR A 108 -17.95 -0.36 -16.46
CA THR A 108 -18.98 0.64 -16.18
C THR A 108 -18.40 2.05 -16.28
N ALA A 109 -19.27 3.05 -16.48
CA ALA A 109 -18.86 4.46 -16.57
C ALA A 109 -18.26 5.03 -15.28
N CYS A 110 -18.47 4.36 -14.14
CA CYS A 110 -17.97 4.78 -12.83
C CYS A 110 -16.61 4.18 -12.48
N ARG A 111 -16.09 3.25 -13.29
CA ARG A 111 -14.74 2.71 -13.12
C ARG A 111 -13.72 3.63 -13.80
N LEU A 112 -13.58 4.86 -13.26
CA LEU A 112 -12.64 5.84 -13.79
C LEU A 112 -11.20 5.37 -13.60
N GLU A 113 -10.39 5.55 -14.65
CA GLU A 113 -8.97 5.19 -14.63
C GLU A 113 -8.17 6.16 -13.77
N ASP A 114 -7.25 5.60 -12.99
CA ASP A 114 -6.22 6.36 -12.29
C ASP A 114 -5.34 7.12 -13.30
N GLN A 115 -5.10 8.39 -13.03
CA GLN A 115 -4.33 9.30 -13.89
C GLN A 115 -3.22 10.04 -13.13
N THR A 116 -2.85 9.58 -11.94
CA THR A 116 -1.79 10.24 -11.14
C THR A 116 -0.40 9.82 -11.62
N GLY A 117 -0.29 8.61 -12.18
CA GLY A 117 0.97 8.00 -12.57
C GLY A 117 1.67 7.27 -11.41
N ASN A 118 1.03 7.19 -10.24
CA ASN A 118 1.55 6.46 -9.09
C ASN A 118 1.61 4.97 -9.37
N ILE A 119 2.78 4.37 -9.48
CA ILE A 119 2.88 2.93 -9.78
C ILE A 119 2.65 2.01 -8.58
N ARG A 120 2.60 2.58 -7.35
CA ARG A 120 2.55 1.81 -6.10
C ARG A 120 1.15 1.73 -5.53
N MET A 121 0.38 2.81 -5.65
CA MET A 121 -0.98 2.96 -5.13
C MET A 121 -1.90 3.52 -6.22
N ALA A 122 -3.21 3.51 -5.99
CA ALA A 122 -4.17 4.05 -6.94
C ALA A 122 -5.30 4.83 -6.27
N VAL A 123 -5.67 5.95 -6.89
CA VAL A 123 -6.91 6.71 -6.62
C VAL A 123 -8.06 6.25 -7.51
N GLY A 124 -7.78 5.52 -8.59
CA GLY A 124 -8.75 4.99 -9.55
C GLY A 124 -8.47 3.56 -9.98
N PHE A 125 -9.12 3.12 -11.06
CA PHE A 125 -8.93 1.78 -11.60
C PHE A 125 -7.77 1.69 -12.61
N PRO A 126 -7.18 0.51 -12.82
CA PRO A 126 -7.30 -0.67 -11.95
C PRO A 126 -6.50 -0.47 -10.64
N LYS A 127 -6.84 -1.26 -9.62
CA LYS A 127 -5.94 -1.47 -8.48
C LYS A 127 -4.52 -1.82 -8.97
N ARG A 128 -3.49 -1.32 -8.29
CA ARG A 128 -2.10 -1.56 -8.67
C ARG A 128 -1.70 -3.03 -8.53
N GLU A 129 -0.92 -3.46 -9.51
CA GLU A 129 -0.21 -4.74 -9.49
C GLU A 129 0.78 -4.78 -8.32
N TYR A 130 1.12 -5.98 -7.84
CA TYR A 130 2.05 -6.24 -6.72
C TYR A 130 1.57 -5.83 -5.31
N ARG A 131 0.42 -5.18 -5.19
CA ARG A 131 -0.28 -4.98 -3.90
C ARG A 131 -0.99 -6.24 -3.44
N LEU A 132 -1.31 -6.32 -2.15
CA LEU A 132 -1.99 -7.46 -1.54
C LEU A 132 -3.26 -7.85 -2.30
N PRO A 133 -3.54 -9.16 -2.45
CA PRO A 133 -4.74 -9.61 -3.14
C PRO A 133 -5.99 -9.13 -2.38
N SER A 134 -7.00 -8.66 -3.11
CA SER A 134 -8.22 -8.10 -2.50
C SER A 134 -9.21 -9.16 -2.03
N GLU A 135 -8.90 -10.44 -2.20
CA GLU A 135 -9.69 -11.57 -1.73
C GLU A 135 -8.79 -12.79 -1.43
N GLY A 136 -9.33 -13.74 -0.68
CA GLY A 136 -8.64 -14.93 -0.25
C GLY A 136 -7.90 -14.73 1.07
N ARG A 137 -6.96 -15.65 1.33
CA ARG A 137 -6.15 -15.67 2.54
C ARG A 137 -4.81 -15.00 2.26
N ILE A 138 -4.48 -14.01 3.07
CA ILE A 138 -3.19 -13.31 3.10
C ILE A 138 -2.35 -13.95 4.19
N ASN A 139 -1.21 -14.53 3.81
CA ASN A 139 -0.24 -15.05 4.78
C ASN A 139 0.68 -13.91 5.21
N ALA A 140 0.68 -13.60 6.50
CA ALA A 140 1.38 -12.45 7.06
C ALA A 140 2.40 -12.90 8.08
N LEU A 141 3.64 -12.44 7.94
CA LEU A 141 4.72 -12.71 8.88
C LEU A 141 4.93 -11.51 9.82
N ILE A 142 4.99 -11.78 11.12
CA ILE A 142 5.43 -10.84 12.14
C ILE A 142 6.86 -11.21 12.57
N ILE A 143 7.81 -10.29 12.34
CA ILE A 143 9.18 -10.36 12.83
C ILE A 143 9.29 -9.41 14.04
N PRO A 144 9.15 -9.92 15.28
CA PRO A 144 9.47 -9.14 16.46
C PRO A 144 10.99 -8.93 16.52
N VAL A 145 11.44 -7.68 16.46
CA VAL A 145 12.87 -7.33 16.48
C VAL A 145 13.19 -6.52 17.72
N ASP A 146 14.31 -6.79 18.39
CA ASP A 146 14.78 -5.97 19.51
C ASP A 146 16.25 -5.57 19.35
N PHE A 147 16.73 -4.69 20.23
CA PHE A 147 18.02 -4.01 20.08
C PHE A 147 18.90 -4.14 21.33
N PRO A 148 20.23 -3.97 21.22
CA PRO A 148 21.12 -3.97 22.38
C PRO A 148 20.78 -2.90 23.44
N ASP A 149 20.28 -1.75 23.01
CA ASP A 149 19.88 -0.60 23.85
C ASP A 149 18.39 -0.62 24.24
N VAL A 150 17.56 -1.37 23.51
CA VAL A 150 16.13 -1.54 23.77
C VAL A 150 15.81 -3.04 23.67
N PRO A 151 16.11 -3.83 24.72
CA PRO A 151 15.80 -5.25 24.73
C PRO A 151 14.28 -5.46 24.78
N GLY A 152 13.80 -6.45 24.02
CA GLY A 152 12.40 -6.87 24.00
C GLY A 152 12.00 -7.43 25.36
N GLN A 153 10.75 -7.18 25.75
CA GLN A 153 10.19 -7.63 27.02
C GLN A 153 8.96 -8.49 26.76
N GLY A 154 8.83 -9.56 27.55
CA GLY A 154 7.70 -10.48 27.45
C GLY A 154 7.66 -11.29 26.16
N ASP A 155 6.53 -11.95 25.95
CA ASP A 155 6.23 -12.74 24.77
C ASP A 155 5.80 -11.80 23.62
N PRO A 156 6.52 -11.79 22.47
CA PRO A 156 6.15 -10.95 21.35
C PRO A 156 4.76 -11.29 20.77
N GLU A 157 4.34 -12.56 20.77
CA GLU A 157 3.02 -12.93 20.25
C GLU A 157 1.92 -12.28 21.09
N GLU A 158 2.03 -12.36 22.43
CA GLU A 158 1.08 -11.71 23.34
C GLU A 158 1.07 -10.19 23.17
N LEU A 159 2.26 -9.58 23.04
CA LEU A 159 2.43 -8.14 22.90
C LEU A 159 1.77 -7.60 21.62
N PHE A 160 1.92 -8.30 20.49
CA PHE A 160 1.44 -7.85 19.18
C PHE A 160 0.04 -8.37 18.82
N ARG A 161 -0.54 -9.25 19.64
CA ARG A 161 -1.85 -9.88 19.36
C ARG A 161 -2.98 -8.89 19.08
N VAL A 162 -3.02 -7.76 19.80
CA VAL A 162 -4.06 -6.75 19.56
C VAL A 162 -3.92 -6.13 18.17
N MET A 163 -2.68 -5.88 17.72
CA MET A 163 -2.44 -5.36 16.37
C MET A 163 -2.95 -6.37 15.33
N THR A 164 -2.54 -7.64 15.44
CA THR A 164 -2.85 -8.70 14.46
C THR A 164 -4.33 -9.06 14.43
N ASP A 165 -4.93 -9.36 15.59
CA ASP A 165 -6.32 -9.77 15.70
C ASP A 165 -7.28 -8.69 15.18
N GLU A 166 -7.09 -7.43 15.58
CA GLU A 166 -8.00 -6.36 15.18
C GLU A 166 -7.79 -5.92 13.73
N SER A 167 -6.55 -5.93 13.23
CA SER A 167 -6.30 -5.67 11.80
C SER A 167 -6.94 -6.75 10.93
N ALA A 168 -6.86 -8.03 11.34
CA ALA A 168 -7.53 -9.13 10.64
C ALA A 168 -9.06 -8.95 10.63
N ARG A 169 -9.66 -8.62 11.79
CA ARG A 169 -11.11 -8.36 11.91
C ARG A 169 -11.54 -7.17 11.07
N PHE A 170 -10.75 -6.10 11.05
CA PHE A 170 -11.02 -4.90 10.26
C PHE A 170 -11.12 -5.25 8.79
N PHE A 171 -10.06 -5.79 8.17
CA PHE A 171 -10.08 -6.10 6.75
C PHE A 171 -11.10 -7.18 6.38
N TYR A 172 -11.37 -8.15 7.26
CA TYR A 172 -12.46 -9.10 7.06
C TYR A 172 -13.82 -8.38 6.96
N SER A 173 -14.11 -7.46 7.87
CA SER A 173 -15.35 -6.68 7.86
C SER A 173 -15.42 -5.72 6.66
N GLN A 174 -14.35 -4.98 6.38
CA GLN A 174 -14.35 -3.96 5.32
C GLN A 174 -14.44 -4.59 3.92
N SER A 175 -14.00 -5.85 3.78
CA SER A 175 -14.03 -6.62 2.53
C SER A 175 -15.25 -7.51 2.36
N ASP A 176 -16.25 -7.44 3.25
CA ASP A 176 -17.44 -8.31 3.22
C ASP A 176 -17.07 -9.81 3.29
N GLY A 177 -16.08 -10.13 4.13
CA GLY A 177 -15.56 -11.48 4.34
C GLY A 177 -14.62 -12.02 3.26
N ARG A 178 -14.30 -11.22 2.23
CA ARG A 178 -13.44 -11.66 1.10
C ARG A 178 -11.98 -11.83 1.50
N VAL A 179 -11.48 -11.00 2.41
CA VAL A 179 -10.09 -11.02 2.87
C VAL A 179 -9.99 -11.65 4.25
N GLN A 180 -9.08 -12.61 4.39
CA GLN A 180 -8.72 -13.21 5.67
C GLN A 180 -7.21 -13.10 5.87
N PHE A 181 -6.77 -12.71 7.06
CA PHE A 181 -5.36 -12.76 7.42
C PHE A 181 -5.03 -14.05 8.17
N ASN A 182 -3.88 -14.62 7.84
CA ASN A 182 -3.24 -15.70 8.56
C ASN A 182 -1.89 -15.18 9.06
N PHE A 183 -1.89 -14.61 10.27
CA PHE A 183 -0.68 -14.10 10.90
C PHE A 183 0.13 -15.24 11.50
N GLN A 184 1.43 -15.23 11.26
CA GLN A 184 2.43 -16.07 11.89
C GLN A 184 3.52 -15.18 12.45
N SER A 185 4.08 -15.51 13.60
CA SER A 185 5.15 -14.73 14.23
C SER A 185 6.35 -15.62 14.53
N LEU A 186 7.54 -15.03 14.61
CA LEU A 186 8.65 -15.69 15.29
C LEU A 186 8.36 -15.78 16.78
N ASP A 187 8.60 -16.95 17.38
CA ASP A 187 8.32 -17.22 18.80
C ASP A 187 9.16 -16.35 19.76
N THR A 188 10.26 -15.77 19.28
CA THR A 188 11.20 -14.99 20.09
C THR A 188 11.62 -13.71 19.39
N TRP A 189 11.98 -12.71 20.17
CA TRP A 189 12.63 -11.49 19.69
C TRP A 189 13.89 -11.80 18.87
N LEU A 190 13.92 -11.30 17.63
CA LEU A 190 15.08 -11.33 16.77
C LEU A 190 16.04 -10.21 17.19
N ARG A 191 17.19 -10.59 17.78
CA ARG A 191 18.16 -9.61 18.26
C ARG A 191 18.95 -8.97 17.14
N ALA A 192 18.68 -7.69 16.87
CA ALA A 192 19.48 -6.90 15.95
C ALA A 192 20.92 -6.68 16.46
N PRO A 193 21.94 -6.74 15.58
CA PRO A 193 23.34 -6.49 15.96
C PRO A 193 23.67 -4.99 16.03
N PHE A 194 22.67 -4.11 15.95
CA PHE A 194 22.80 -2.66 15.93
C PHE A 194 21.80 -2.01 16.89
N LYS A 195 22.08 -0.77 17.31
CA LYS A 195 21.21 -0.01 18.21
C LYS A 195 19.94 0.47 17.50
N SER A 196 18.90 0.74 18.28
CA SER A 196 17.61 1.21 17.78
C SER A 196 17.69 2.52 16.97
N ASP A 197 18.72 3.35 17.20
CA ASP A 197 18.95 4.64 16.52
C ASP A 197 19.87 4.55 15.28
N ALA A 198 20.38 3.37 14.92
CA ALA A 198 21.40 3.21 13.88
C ALA A 198 20.99 3.77 12.51
N TYR A 199 19.70 3.69 12.19
CA TYR A 199 19.12 4.14 10.92
C TYR A 199 18.51 5.55 10.99
N ARG A 200 18.66 6.25 12.12
CA ARG A 200 18.28 7.66 12.32
C ARG A 200 16.79 7.95 12.05
N LEU A 201 15.91 7.04 12.50
CA LEU A 201 14.46 7.13 12.30
C LEU A 201 13.73 7.94 13.39
N GLY A 202 14.47 8.62 14.27
CA GLY A 202 13.91 9.43 15.35
C GLY A 202 13.24 10.73 14.91
N SER A 203 13.18 11.01 13.60
CA SER A 203 12.51 12.19 13.04
C SER A 203 11.87 11.83 11.70
N TRP A 204 10.63 12.29 11.51
CA TRP A 204 9.87 12.04 10.28
C TRP A 204 10.61 12.51 9.02
N ASN A 205 10.53 11.72 7.94
CA ASN A 205 11.25 11.97 6.67
C ASN A 205 12.77 12.12 6.80
N GLN A 206 13.35 11.66 7.90
CA GLN A 206 14.80 11.54 8.08
C GLN A 206 15.18 10.06 8.23
N GLY A 207 16.45 9.76 7.98
CA GLY A 207 17.03 8.43 8.17
C GLY A 207 16.87 7.51 6.96
N ASP A 208 17.00 6.21 7.23
CA ASP A 208 17.01 5.15 6.21
C ASP A 208 16.07 3.99 6.61
N PRO A 209 14.74 4.17 6.46
CA PRO A 209 13.77 3.15 6.84
C PRO A 209 13.89 1.91 5.95
N GLY A 210 14.26 2.07 4.67
CA GLY A 210 14.48 0.97 3.75
C GLY A 210 15.69 0.12 4.13
N GLY A 211 16.81 0.75 4.49
CA GLY A 211 17.99 0.04 4.99
C GLY A 211 17.75 -0.67 6.32
N TYR A 212 16.94 -0.10 7.21
CA TYR A 212 16.53 -0.77 8.45
C TYR A 212 15.72 -2.03 8.15
N PHE A 213 14.68 -1.90 7.32
CA PHE A 213 13.86 -3.04 6.92
C PHE A 213 14.71 -4.13 6.25
N SER A 214 15.59 -3.74 5.32
CA SER A 214 16.52 -4.66 4.63
C SER A 214 17.38 -5.45 5.61
N ALA A 215 17.95 -4.78 6.60
CA ALA A 215 18.85 -5.42 7.56
C ALA A 215 18.12 -6.40 8.47
N VAL A 216 16.88 -6.10 8.84
CA VAL A 216 16.05 -7.04 9.62
C VAL A 216 15.61 -8.22 8.77
N LEU A 217 15.23 -8.02 7.51
CA LEU A 217 14.93 -9.13 6.59
C LEU A 217 16.14 -10.06 6.44
N ALA A 218 17.32 -9.52 6.16
CA ALA A 218 18.55 -10.31 6.03
C ALA A 218 18.92 -11.07 7.32
N LEU A 219 18.57 -10.52 8.48
CA LEU A 219 18.80 -11.16 9.78
C LEU A 219 17.84 -12.33 10.04
N ALA A 220 16.59 -12.23 9.58
CA ALA A 220 15.57 -13.27 9.73
C ALA A 220 15.60 -14.34 8.62
N ASP A 221 16.23 -14.06 7.47
CA ASP A 221 16.33 -14.95 6.31
C ASP A 221 16.75 -16.40 6.64
N PRO A 222 17.72 -16.67 7.53
CA PRO A 222 18.06 -18.06 7.90
C PRO A 222 16.97 -18.81 8.68
N LEU A 223 15.95 -18.10 9.18
CA LEU A 223 14.87 -18.62 10.02
C LEU A 223 13.52 -18.71 9.29
N VAL A 224 13.40 -18.02 8.14
CA VAL A 224 12.13 -17.75 7.47
C VAL A 224 12.26 -17.99 5.98
N ASP A 225 11.38 -18.79 5.41
CA ASP A 225 11.15 -18.83 3.97
C ASP A 225 10.14 -17.73 3.59
N TYR A 226 10.64 -16.61 3.08
CA TYR A 226 9.80 -15.46 2.72
C TYR A 226 8.83 -15.74 1.57
N SER A 227 9.04 -16.80 0.78
CA SER A 227 8.14 -17.17 -0.32
C SER A 227 6.76 -17.63 0.15
N LEU A 228 6.62 -17.95 1.44
CA LEU A 228 5.38 -18.39 2.07
C LEU A 228 4.46 -17.23 2.50
N PHE A 229 4.94 -15.99 2.42
CA PHE A 229 4.24 -14.82 2.97
C PHE A 229 3.97 -13.76 1.90
N ASP A 230 2.76 -13.18 1.96
CA ASP A 230 2.33 -12.08 1.10
C ASP A 230 2.76 -10.70 1.64
N VAL A 231 2.98 -10.63 2.96
CA VAL A 231 3.36 -9.41 3.69
C VAL A 231 4.24 -9.72 4.91
N VAL A 232 5.19 -8.82 5.20
CA VAL A 232 6.09 -8.89 6.35
C VAL A 232 5.98 -7.63 7.22
N TYR A 233 5.73 -7.82 8.51
CA TYR A 233 5.68 -6.76 9.52
C TYR A 233 6.89 -6.90 10.44
N VAL A 234 7.75 -5.88 10.49
CA VAL A 234 8.87 -5.81 11.43
C VAL A 234 8.44 -4.95 12.61
N LEU A 235 8.25 -5.56 13.78
CA LEU A 235 7.69 -4.87 14.94
C LEU A 235 8.73 -4.72 16.06
N SER A 236 9.00 -3.47 16.41
CA SER A 236 9.90 -3.04 17.49
C SER A 236 9.22 -3.10 18.87
N PRO A 237 9.96 -3.17 19.99
CA PRO A 237 9.39 -3.17 21.34
C PRO A 237 8.59 -1.90 21.62
N LYS A 238 7.62 -2.00 22.53
CA LYS A 238 6.86 -0.84 22.99
C LYS A 238 7.73 0.22 23.64
N GLU A 239 8.85 -0.21 24.22
CA GLU A 239 9.82 0.62 24.92
C GLU A 239 10.74 1.39 23.96
N THR A 240 10.67 1.15 22.64
CA THR A 240 11.47 1.88 21.65
C THR A 240 11.17 3.38 21.72
N PRO A 241 12.16 4.21 22.08
CA PRO A 241 11.95 5.64 22.20
C PRO A 241 11.65 6.28 20.84
N ALA A 242 10.74 7.25 20.82
CA ALA A 242 10.46 8.03 19.62
C ALA A 242 11.71 8.77 19.08
N THR A 243 12.70 9.07 19.94
CA THR A 243 13.97 9.65 19.52
C THR A 243 14.86 8.69 18.73
N SER A 244 14.58 7.39 18.75
CA SER A 244 15.33 6.36 18.01
C SER A 244 14.56 5.91 16.76
N ILE A 245 13.28 5.55 16.92
CA ILE A 245 12.35 5.22 15.83
C ILE A 245 11.01 5.89 16.12
N ALA A 246 10.77 7.06 15.53
CA ALA A 246 9.55 7.83 15.76
C ALA A 246 8.34 7.27 15.02
N TYR A 247 8.56 6.69 13.84
CA TYR A 247 7.51 6.38 12.88
C TYR A 247 7.76 5.08 12.13
N GLY A 248 6.67 4.50 11.62
CA GLY A 248 6.70 3.24 10.89
C GLY A 248 5.97 3.27 9.55
N PRO A 249 6.66 3.46 8.40
CA PRO A 249 6.00 3.49 7.10
C PRO A 249 5.69 2.09 6.55
N ALA A 250 4.70 2.02 5.68
CA ALA A 250 4.50 0.93 4.74
C ALA A 250 5.53 0.98 3.60
N PHE A 251 5.89 -0.21 3.12
CA PHE A 251 6.74 -0.41 1.96
C PHE A 251 5.98 -1.16 0.86
N PRO A 252 5.26 -0.41 0.00
CA PRO A 252 4.60 -0.96 -1.18
C PRO A 252 5.64 -1.15 -2.32
N SER A 253 6.52 -2.13 -2.17
CA SER A 253 7.69 -2.38 -3.04
C SER A 253 7.33 -2.67 -4.49
N MET A 254 8.20 -2.28 -5.41
CA MET A 254 8.10 -2.52 -6.84
C MET A 254 9.37 -3.24 -7.34
N PRO A 255 9.30 -3.97 -8.46
CA PRO A 255 10.50 -4.54 -9.07
C PRO A 255 11.60 -3.48 -9.26
N GLY A 256 12.78 -3.71 -8.67
CA GLY A 256 13.91 -2.78 -8.65
C GLY A 256 14.14 -2.08 -7.30
N ASP A 257 13.27 -2.29 -6.31
CA ASP A 257 13.49 -1.82 -4.93
C ASP A 257 14.46 -2.75 -4.19
N GLU A 258 15.76 -2.54 -4.42
CA GLU A 258 16.84 -3.37 -3.87
C GLU A 258 16.88 -3.50 -2.33
N PRO A 259 16.50 -2.50 -1.50
CA PRO A 259 16.48 -2.67 -0.04
C PRO A 259 15.54 -3.78 0.45
N MET A 260 14.73 -4.40 -0.41
CA MET A 260 13.65 -5.30 -0.02
C MET A 260 13.82 -6.71 -0.58
N MET A 261 15.03 -7.03 -1.06
CA MET A 261 15.39 -8.33 -1.61
C MET A 261 15.84 -9.31 -0.53
N THR A 262 15.30 -10.52 -0.59
CA THR A 262 15.69 -11.71 0.20
C THR A 262 16.25 -12.78 -0.74
N ASN A 263 16.70 -13.91 -0.21
CA ASN A 263 17.14 -15.03 -1.04
C ASN A 263 16.00 -15.59 -1.90
N GLU A 264 14.75 -15.50 -1.43
CA GLU A 264 13.54 -15.96 -2.13
C GLU A 264 13.02 -14.93 -3.14
N GLY A 265 13.46 -13.67 -3.04
CA GLY A 265 13.13 -12.59 -3.95
C GLY A 265 12.63 -11.33 -3.25
N LEU A 266 11.89 -10.50 -3.98
CA LEU A 266 11.40 -9.22 -3.48
C LEU A 266 10.27 -9.42 -2.47
N VAL A 267 10.44 -8.94 -1.24
CA VAL A 267 9.33 -8.73 -0.30
C VAL A 267 8.52 -7.53 -0.82
N ARG A 268 7.35 -7.82 -1.39
CA ARG A 268 6.53 -6.83 -2.12
C ARG A 268 5.71 -5.90 -1.23
N ASN A 269 5.40 -6.37 -0.02
CA ASN A 269 4.56 -5.66 0.92
C ASN A 269 5.16 -5.85 2.31
N GLY A 270 5.42 -4.76 3.01
CA GLY A 270 5.85 -4.84 4.39
C GLY A 270 5.78 -3.51 5.11
N THR A 271 6.10 -3.52 6.40
CA THR A 271 6.12 -2.33 7.23
C THR A 271 7.09 -2.52 8.40
N ILE A 272 7.62 -1.42 8.92
CA ILE A 272 8.38 -1.37 10.17
C ILE A 272 7.56 -0.59 11.19
N SER A 273 7.54 -0.98 12.47
CA SER A 273 6.91 -0.16 13.50
C SER A 273 7.86 0.86 14.13
N GLY A 274 7.32 2.03 14.47
CA GLY A 274 7.95 3.01 15.33
C GLY A 274 7.14 3.26 16.61
N ALA A 275 7.53 4.28 17.38
CA ALA A 275 6.81 4.68 18.59
C ALA A 275 5.35 5.11 18.32
N ASP A 276 5.06 5.59 17.11
CA ASP A 276 3.71 5.91 16.65
C ASP A 276 2.73 4.73 16.65
N SER A 277 3.23 3.49 16.54
CA SER A 277 2.42 2.27 16.62
C SER A 277 1.81 2.02 18.00
N TRP A 278 2.31 2.71 19.04
CA TRP A 278 1.96 2.48 20.45
C TRP A 278 1.15 3.63 21.08
N GLN A 279 0.28 4.27 20.31
CA GLN A 279 -0.59 5.33 20.83
C GLN A 279 -1.38 4.87 22.06
N ASN A 280 -1.40 5.71 23.10
CA ASN A 280 -1.96 5.37 24.41
C ASN A 280 -3.37 5.95 24.60
N PHE A 281 -4.33 5.51 23.76
CA PHE A 281 -5.75 5.79 23.97
C PHE A 281 -6.62 4.58 23.60
N PRO A 282 -7.87 4.49 24.12
CA PRO A 282 -8.73 3.34 23.87
C PRO A 282 -8.94 3.05 22.38
N GLY A 283 -8.68 1.80 21.98
CA GLY A 283 -8.84 1.34 20.61
C GLY A 283 -7.72 1.73 19.65
N ALA A 284 -6.64 2.38 20.09
CA ALA A 284 -5.56 2.80 19.20
C ALA A 284 -4.60 1.66 18.78
N GLY A 285 -4.45 0.64 19.63
CA GLY A 285 -3.36 -0.34 19.57
C GLY A 285 -3.28 -1.25 18.34
N TRP A 286 -4.10 -1.02 17.32
CA TRP A 286 -4.09 -1.75 16.04
C TRP A 286 -4.17 -0.84 14.82
N LYS A 287 -4.57 0.43 15.00
CA LYS A 287 -4.94 1.31 13.90
C LYS A 287 -3.75 1.75 13.05
N TRP A 288 -2.56 1.86 13.62
CA TRP A 288 -1.33 2.07 12.85
C TRP A 288 -1.10 0.91 11.88
N MET A 289 -1.05 -0.33 12.38
CA MET A 289 -0.77 -1.48 11.54
C MET A 289 -1.81 -1.65 10.42
N THR A 290 -3.08 -1.39 10.74
CA THR A 290 -4.15 -1.42 9.72
C THR A 290 -4.01 -0.31 8.70
N HIS A 291 -3.65 0.92 9.11
CA HIS A 291 -3.42 2.03 8.19
C HIS A 291 -2.27 1.72 7.22
N GLU A 292 -1.12 1.29 7.74
CA GLU A 292 0.02 0.89 6.91
C GLU A 292 -0.34 -0.26 5.96
N THR A 293 -1.12 -1.24 6.45
CA THR A 293 -1.63 -2.33 5.61
C THR A 293 -2.56 -1.83 4.50
N GLY A 294 -3.28 -0.72 4.71
CA GLY A 294 -4.07 -0.06 3.67
C GLY A 294 -3.22 0.35 2.46
N HIS A 295 -2.03 0.90 2.68
CA HIS A 295 -1.07 1.18 1.60
C HIS A 295 -0.59 -0.09 0.90
N LEU A 296 -0.48 -1.21 1.62
CA LEU A 296 -0.12 -2.51 1.06
C LEU A 296 -1.24 -3.12 0.20
N PHE A 297 -2.49 -2.70 0.39
CA PHE A 297 -3.59 -2.91 -0.56
C PHE A 297 -3.59 -1.90 -1.72
N GLY A 298 -2.75 -0.86 -1.67
CA GLY A 298 -2.63 0.17 -2.70
C GLY A 298 -3.51 1.39 -2.46
N LEU A 299 -3.99 1.62 -1.23
CA LEU A 299 -4.80 2.79 -0.87
C LEU A 299 -3.91 4.02 -0.64
N HIS A 300 -4.40 5.20 -1.05
CA HIS A 300 -3.77 6.49 -0.79
C HIS A 300 -4.03 6.98 0.63
N ASP A 301 -3.14 7.80 1.16
CA ASP A 301 -3.47 8.72 2.24
C ASP A 301 -4.45 9.78 1.74
N LEU A 302 -5.49 10.00 2.53
CA LEU A 302 -6.57 10.93 2.20
C LEU A 302 -6.45 12.26 2.97
N TYR A 303 -5.55 12.34 3.95
CA TYR A 303 -5.18 13.60 4.58
C TYR A 303 -4.28 14.43 3.67
N THR A 304 -3.91 15.62 4.14
CA THR A 304 -3.00 16.52 3.43
C THR A 304 -1.88 16.97 4.36
N VAL A 305 -0.67 17.09 3.83
CA VAL A 305 0.50 17.55 4.61
C VAL A 305 0.76 19.04 4.41
N SER A 306 0.70 19.51 3.17
CA SER A 306 1.08 20.89 2.77
C SER A 306 -0.12 21.81 2.53
N LYS A 307 -1.34 21.29 2.66
CA LYS A 307 -2.61 21.95 2.31
C LYS A 307 -3.66 21.70 3.40
N PRO A 308 -4.75 22.49 3.46
CA PRO A 308 -5.90 22.14 4.30
C PRO A 308 -6.51 20.80 3.89
N GLY A 309 -6.90 20.01 4.88
CA GLY A 309 -7.58 18.74 4.65
C GLY A 309 -8.91 18.94 3.93
N THR A 310 -9.22 18.07 2.98
CA THR A 310 -10.42 18.17 2.14
C THR A 310 -11.43 17.07 2.38
N TYR A 311 -11.00 15.95 2.99
CA TYR A 311 -11.86 14.80 3.21
C TYR A 311 -12.44 14.73 4.63
N GLY A 312 -11.63 14.99 5.66
CA GLY A 312 -12.05 14.90 7.06
C GLY A 312 -11.83 13.51 7.66
N SER A 313 -12.37 13.27 8.86
CA SER A 313 -12.12 12.05 9.65
C SER A 313 -13.05 10.88 9.29
N TRP A 314 -13.30 10.66 7.99
CA TRP A 314 -14.30 9.70 7.48
C TRP A 314 -13.72 8.34 7.03
N ASP A 315 -12.42 8.09 7.19
CA ASP A 315 -11.76 6.87 6.72
C ASP A 315 -10.45 6.67 7.48
N LEU A 316 -10.08 5.40 7.73
CA LEU A 316 -8.80 5.02 8.34
C LEU A 316 -7.60 5.63 7.60
N MET A 317 -7.65 5.72 6.28
CA MET A 317 -6.59 6.29 5.44
C MET A 317 -6.58 7.83 5.47
N SER A 318 -7.57 8.46 6.09
CA SER A 318 -7.62 9.92 6.30
C SER A 318 -7.17 10.31 7.70
N LEU A 319 -7.70 9.63 8.71
CA LEU A 319 -7.32 9.84 10.10
C LEU A 319 -7.50 8.55 10.86
N ASN A 320 -6.50 7.68 10.81
CA ASN A 320 -6.49 6.41 11.52
C ASN A 320 -6.74 6.59 13.03
N TRP A 321 -6.33 7.70 13.62
CA TRP A 321 -6.58 7.99 15.04
C TRP A 321 -7.98 8.47 15.40
N SER A 322 -8.86 8.65 14.40
CA SER A 322 -10.26 9.00 14.63
C SER A 322 -10.95 7.94 15.50
N THR A 323 -11.72 8.38 16.49
CA THR A 323 -12.58 7.51 17.32
C THR A 323 -14.03 7.50 16.83
N ALA A 324 -14.34 8.26 15.77
CA ALA A 324 -15.67 8.38 15.21
C ALA A 324 -15.82 7.49 13.96
N ALA A 325 -15.49 7.99 12.77
CA ALA A 325 -15.50 7.20 11.55
C ALA A 325 -14.09 6.73 11.16
N ILE A 326 -13.94 5.44 10.89
CA ILE A 326 -12.72 4.85 10.34
C ILE A 326 -13.01 3.75 9.30
N ALA A 327 -14.28 3.45 9.02
CA ALA A 327 -14.61 2.53 7.95
C ALA A 327 -14.07 3.04 6.60
N ILE A 328 -13.51 2.14 5.78
CA ILE A 328 -12.99 2.46 4.45
C ILE A 328 -14.15 2.94 3.58
N ASN A 329 -13.99 4.05 2.87
CA ASN A 329 -15.04 4.63 2.04
C ASN A 329 -15.43 3.75 0.84
N ALA A 330 -16.64 3.96 0.32
CA ALA A 330 -17.21 3.15 -0.75
C ALA A 330 -16.38 3.18 -2.04
N TRP A 331 -15.73 4.31 -2.36
CA TRP A 331 -14.88 4.40 -3.55
C TRP A 331 -13.65 3.50 -3.46
N ASN A 332 -12.93 3.54 -2.33
CA ASN A 332 -11.79 2.67 -2.07
C ASN A 332 -12.19 1.20 -2.04
N ARG A 333 -13.32 0.85 -1.39
CA ARG A 333 -13.84 -0.52 -1.43
C ARG A 333 -14.20 -0.98 -2.83
N TYR A 334 -14.71 -0.08 -3.68
CA TYR A 334 -15.05 -0.41 -5.05
C TYR A 334 -13.81 -0.69 -5.91
N ILE A 335 -12.75 0.12 -5.77
CA ILE A 335 -11.45 -0.14 -6.43
C ILE A 335 -10.89 -1.52 -6.01
N GLN A 336 -11.03 -1.87 -4.73
CA GLN A 336 -10.60 -3.17 -4.21
C GLN A 336 -11.51 -4.33 -4.63
N GLY A 337 -12.70 -4.08 -5.19
CA GLY A 337 -13.70 -5.14 -5.42
C GLY A 337 -14.32 -5.69 -4.13
N TRP A 338 -14.22 -4.96 -3.02
CA TRP A 338 -14.84 -5.26 -1.74
C TRP A 338 -16.32 -4.90 -1.71
N LEU A 339 -16.74 -3.99 -2.58
CA LEU A 339 -18.14 -3.85 -2.99
C LEU A 339 -18.35 -4.63 -4.28
N ALA A 340 -19.36 -5.50 -4.30
CA ALA A 340 -19.80 -6.12 -5.53
C ALA A 340 -20.38 -5.07 -6.50
N GLU A 341 -20.31 -5.33 -7.80
CA GLU A 341 -20.90 -4.43 -8.82
C GLU A 341 -22.37 -4.11 -8.52
N ALA A 342 -23.15 -5.08 -8.03
CA ALA A 342 -24.56 -4.89 -7.68
C ALA A 342 -24.77 -3.96 -6.46
N GLN A 343 -23.77 -3.84 -5.58
CA GLN A 343 -23.81 -2.92 -4.43
C GLN A 343 -23.41 -1.48 -4.82
N VAL A 344 -22.96 -1.25 -6.05
CA VAL A 344 -22.60 0.07 -6.56
C VAL A 344 -23.57 0.50 -7.66
N ARG A 345 -24.39 1.52 -7.39
CA ARG A 345 -25.25 2.12 -8.41
C ARG A 345 -24.48 3.21 -9.15
N CYS A 346 -23.88 2.81 -10.28
CA CYS A 346 -23.31 3.76 -11.23
C CYS A 346 -24.43 4.49 -11.98
N VAL A 347 -24.54 5.81 -11.81
CA VAL A 347 -25.55 6.65 -12.47
C VAL A 347 -24.84 7.55 -13.46
N GLU A 348 -25.12 7.36 -14.75
CA GLU A 348 -24.58 8.23 -15.79
C GLU A 348 -25.33 9.57 -15.83
N PRO A 349 -24.67 10.71 -16.11
CA PRO A 349 -25.33 12.02 -16.18
C PRO A 349 -26.54 12.11 -17.12
N LYS A 350 -26.62 11.24 -18.14
CA LYS A 350 -27.76 11.16 -19.06
C LYS A 350 -29.04 10.61 -18.41
N GLU A 351 -28.91 9.81 -17.35
CA GLU A 351 -30.04 9.26 -16.59
C GLU A 351 -30.73 10.33 -15.73
N LEU A 352 -30.04 11.43 -15.45
CA LEU A 352 -30.48 12.48 -14.54
C LEU A 352 -31.32 13.57 -15.21
N GLY A 353 -31.74 13.37 -16.46
CA GLY A 353 -32.72 14.24 -17.13
C GLY A 353 -34.10 14.22 -16.48
N THR A 354 -34.39 13.16 -15.72
CA THR A 354 -35.52 13.06 -14.79
C THR A 354 -34.99 12.76 -13.39
N ALA A 355 -35.73 13.18 -12.36
CA ALA A 355 -35.37 12.87 -10.99
C ALA A 355 -35.34 11.34 -10.75
N LEU A 356 -34.23 10.84 -10.22
CA LEU A 356 -34.00 9.44 -9.90
C LEU A 356 -33.95 9.27 -8.37
N GLU A 357 -34.80 8.42 -7.82
CA GLU A 357 -34.77 8.08 -6.40
C GLU A 357 -34.05 6.76 -6.14
N ILE A 358 -33.14 6.76 -5.16
CA ILE A 358 -32.30 5.61 -4.82
C ILE A 358 -32.28 5.44 -3.30
N LEU A 359 -32.40 4.20 -2.83
CA LEU A 359 -32.12 3.86 -1.44
C LEU A 359 -30.66 3.44 -1.30
N ILE A 360 -29.92 4.11 -0.43
CA ILE A 360 -28.53 3.79 -0.07
C ILE A 360 -28.54 3.12 1.30
N THR A 361 -28.13 1.87 1.33
CA THR A 361 -27.97 1.07 2.55
C THR A 361 -26.70 1.51 3.29
N PRO A 362 -26.66 1.46 4.62
CA PRO A 362 -25.45 1.81 5.37
C PRO A 362 -24.24 1.01 4.92
N LEU A 363 -23.11 1.69 4.72
CA LEU A 363 -21.91 1.12 4.11
C LEU A 363 -21.39 -0.12 4.87
N GLU A 364 -21.39 -0.04 6.20
CA GLU A 364 -20.88 -1.07 7.11
C GLU A 364 -21.85 -2.24 7.32
N ARG A 365 -23.07 -2.17 6.77
CA ARG A 365 -24.07 -3.21 6.97
C ARG A 365 -23.81 -4.40 6.05
N ASP A 366 -23.74 -5.60 6.61
CA ASP A 366 -23.79 -6.83 5.84
C ASP A 366 -25.16 -6.93 5.13
N SER A 367 -25.15 -6.71 3.82
CA SER A 367 -26.36 -6.67 2.97
C SER A 367 -25.99 -6.60 1.50
N GLU A 368 -26.89 -7.11 0.65
CA GLU A 368 -26.77 -7.05 -0.82
C GLU A 368 -27.27 -5.72 -1.42
N GLY A 369 -27.77 -4.80 -0.59
CA GLY A 369 -28.32 -3.52 -1.03
C GLY A 369 -27.27 -2.59 -1.65
N VAL A 370 -27.72 -1.53 -2.34
CA VAL A 370 -26.83 -0.49 -2.85
C VAL A 370 -26.13 0.19 -1.67
N LYS A 371 -24.80 0.12 -1.61
CA LYS A 371 -23.94 0.72 -0.57
C LYS A 371 -23.27 2.01 -1.03
N GLY A 372 -23.12 2.20 -2.34
CA GLY A 372 -22.57 3.41 -2.94
C GLY A 372 -23.31 3.82 -4.19
N VAL A 373 -23.60 5.12 -4.33
CA VAL A 373 -24.06 5.72 -5.59
C VAL A 373 -22.93 6.56 -6.14
N MET A 374 -22.59 6.36 -7.42
CA MET A 374 -21.47 7.03 -8.06
C MET A 374 -21.92 7.68 -9.36
N VAL A 375 -21.50 8.93 -9.59
CA VAL A 375 -21.83 9.70 -10.80
C VAL A 375 -20.52 10.22 -11.41
N PRO A 376 -20.11 9.79 -12.61
CA PRO A 376 -18.94 10.35 -13.27
C PRO A 376 -19.26 11.80 -13.68
N LEU A 377 -18.52 12.75 -13.12
CA LEU A 377 -18.65 14.18 -13.42
C LEU A 377 -17.81 14.54 -14.66
N SER A 378 -16.70 13.82 -14.86
CA SER A 378 -15.86 13.85 -16.06
C SER A 378 -15.06 12.54 -16.18
N SER A 379 -14.16 12.43 -17.15
CA SER A 379 -13.21 11.31 -17.22
C SER A 379 -12.17 11.30 -16.08
N LYS A 380 -12.12 12.34 -15.24
CA LYS A 380 -11.13 12.52 -14.18
C LYS A 380 -11.72 12.67 -12.80
N LYS A 381 -13.04 12.86 -12.70
CA LYS A 381 -13.69 13.24 -11.44
C LYS A 381 -15.00 12.51 -11.27
N ILE A 382 -15.20 11.95 -10.09
CA ILE A 382 -16.42 11.21 -9.74
C ILE A 382 -17.04 11.79 -8.48
N LEU A 383 -18.37 11.81 -8.43
CA LEU A 383 -19.17 12.09 -7.23
C LEU A 383 -19.55 10.76 -6.59
N VAL A 384 -19.39 10.66 -5.27
CA VAL A 384 -19.68 9.46 -4.49
C VAL A 384 -20.59 9.81 -3.33
N LEU A 385 -21.62 9.00 -3.14
CA LEU A 385 -22.60 9.12 -2.08
C LEU A 385 -22.66 7.79 -1.32
N GLU A 386 -22.54 7.84 0.00
CA GLU A 386 -22.59 6.67 0.88
C GLU A 386 -23.33 7.00 2.17
N SER A 387 -24.06 6.02 2.73
CA SER A 387 -24.74 6.18 4.02
C SER A 387 -23.80 5.77 5.14
N ARG A 388 -23.46 6.71 6.04
CA ARG A 388 -22.59 6.53 7.20
C ARG A 388 -23.41 6.55 8.49
N ARG A 389 -23.28 5.49 9.29
CA ARG A 389 -24.04 5.28 10.53
C ARG A 389 -23.14 4.73 11.63
N SER A 390 -23.65 4.71 12.85
CA SER A 390 -22.99 4.06 13.99
C SER A 390 -23.15 2.53 13.88
N GLU A 391 -22.51 1.94 12.88
CA GLU A 391 -22.52 0.51 12.54
C GLU A 391 -21.08 0.08 12.21
N GLY A 392 -20.71 -1.16 12.52
CA GLY A 392 -19.37 -1.67 12.23
C GLY A 392 -18.26 -0.88 12.91
N TYR A 393 -17.31 -0.36 12.12
CA TYR A 393 -16.17 0.41 12.58
C TYR A 393 -16.42 1.92 12.68
N ASP A 394 -17.63 2.37 12.34
CA ASP A 394 -18.04 3.75 12.57
C ASP A 394 -18.81 3.87 13.90
N VAL A 395 -18.40 4.81 14.73
CA VAL A 395 -19.02 5.21 16.00
C VAL A 395 -19.46 6.66 15.89
N LEU A 396 -20.66 6.87 15.35
CA LEU A 396 -21.18 8.19 14.99
C LEU A 396 -22.33 8.61 15.91
N SER A 397 -22.34 9.88 16.32
CA SER A 397 -23.53 10.48 16.93
C SER A 397 -24.64 10.69 15.89
N GLU A 398 -25.87 10.97 16.33
CA GLU A 398 -26.97 11.34 15.41
C GLU A 398 -26.64 12.59 14.57
N THR A 399 -25.90 13.54 15.14
CA THR A 399 -25.49 14.76 14.44
C THR A 399 -24.40 14.51 13.40
N GLN A 400 -23.61 13.44 13.54
CA GLN A 400 -22.60 13.04 12.55
C GLN A 400 -23.17 12.09 11.49
N ALA A 401 -23.99 11.11 11.88
CA ALA A 401 -24.50 10.06 10.99
C ALA A 401 -25.37 10.62 9.84
N GLY A 402 -25.15 10.14 8.61
CA GLY A 402 -26.02 10.47 7.50
C GLY A 402 -25.42 10.17 6.14
N LEU A 403 -25.92 10.86 5.11
CA LEU A 403 -25.41 10.68 3.76
C LEU A 403 -24.14 11.50 3.57
N LEU A 404 -22.99 10.83 3.54
CA LEU A 404 -21.73 11.46 3.19
C LEU A 404 -21.66 11.61 1.67
N VAL A 405 -21.32 12.82 1.22
CA VAL A 405 -21.18 13.15 -0.20
C VAL A 405 -19.78 13.71 -0.40
N TYR A 406 -19.03 13.15 -1.33
CA TYR A 406 -17.68 13.61 -1.65
C TYR A 406 -17.39 13.44 -3.14
N THR A 407 -16.38 14.15 -3.62
CA THR A 407 -15.82 13.91 -4.96
C THR A 407 -14.44 13.31 -4.86
N VAL A 408 -14.05 12.54 -5.86
CA VAL A 408 -12.70 11.99 -6.01
C VAL A 408 -12.12 12.42 -7.35
N ASP A 409 -10.90 12.94 -7.34
CA ASP A 409 -10.16 13.37 -8.53
C ASP A 409 -9.02 12.38 -8.86
N MET A 410 -9.11 11.75 -10.03
CA MET A 410 -8.20 10.71 -10.49
C MET A 410 -6.79 11.22 -10.83
N THR A 411 -6.57 12.53 -10.77
CA THR A 411 -5.27 13.16 -11.09
C THR A 411 -4.51 13.64 -9.86
N ILE A 412 -5.11 13.55 -8.68
CA ILE A 412 -4.49 14.03 -7.44
C ILE A 412 -3.84 12.86 -6.70
N GLU A 413 -2.54 13.00 -6.42
CA GLU A 413 -1.74 12.03 -5.70
C GLU A 413 -2.17 11.86 -4.23
N THR A 414 -1.61 10.83 -3.59
CA THR A 414 -1.68 10.64 -2.13
C THR A 414 -1.23 11.92 -1.41
N ILE A 415 -1.73 12.17 -0.20
CA ILE A 415 -1.42 13.35 0.64
C ILE A 415 -1.73 14.74 0.05
N GLU A 416 -2.39 14.82 -1.11
CA GLU A 416 -2.62 16.07 -1.86
C GLU A 416 -4.09 16.49 -1.96
N GLY A 417 -5.00 15.73 -1.31
CA GLY A 417 -6.42 16.10 -1.19
C GLY A 417 -7.29 15.61 -2.35
N GLY A 418 -7.06 14.39 -2.83
CA GLY A 418 -7.81 13.80 -3.95
C GLY A 418 -9.30 13.54 -3.66
N TRP A 419 -9.68 13.48 -2.38
CA TRP A 419 -11.06 13.36 -1.92
C TRP A 419 -11.54 14.67 -1.32
N ASN A 420 -12.73 15.11 -1.69
CA ASN A 420 -13.27 16.39 -1.25
C ASN A 420 -14.72 16.24 -0.76
N THR A 421 -14.91 16.38 0.55
CA THR A 421 -16.20 16.22 1.23
C THR A 421 -17.08 17.45 1.03
N GLN A 422 -18.31 17.21 0.59
CA GLN A 422 -19.33 18.22 0.36
C GLN A 422 -20.13 18.45 1.64
N ARG A 423 -20.24 19.70 2.06
CA ARG A 423 -20.89 20.08 3.31
C ARG A 423 -22.39 20.19 3.14
N ARG A 424 -23.14 19.68 4.13
CA ARG A 424 -24.55 20.03 4.30
C ARG A 424 -24.76 21.52 4.61
N PRO A 425 -25.95 22.09 4.35
CA PRO A 425 -26.28 23.44 4.79
C PRO A 425 -26.06 23.62 6.30
N GLY A 426 -25.26 24.63 6.66
CA GLY A 426 -24.94 24.95 8.05
C GLY A 426 -23.80 24.15 8.67
N SER A 427 -23.15 23.23 7.95
CA SER A 427 -21.91 22.57 8.42
C SER A 427 -20.75 23.57 8.48
N THR A 428 -20.03 23.57 9.59
CA THR A 428 -18.91 24.49 9.86
C THR A 428 -17.68 23.78 10.43
N SER A 429 -17.78 22.50 10.83
CA SER A 429 -16.66 21.81 11.47
C SER A 429 -15.45 21.71 10.54
N PRO A 430 -14.25 22.14 10.95
CA PRO A 430 -13.06 22.10 10.09
C PRO A 430 -12.70 20.69 9.59
N ASP A 431 -13.01 19.67 10.39
CA ASP A 431 -12.72 18.25 10.11
C ASP A 431 -13.85 17.52 9.38
N PHE A 432 -14.87 18.24 8.93
CA PHE A 432 -16.04 17.73 8.19
C PHE A 432 -16.89 16.70 8.94
N THR A 433 -16.73 16.54 10.26
CA THR A 433 -17.54 15.58 11.05
C THR A 433 -19.03 15.89 11.05
N ASP A 434 -19.42 17.14 10.76
CA ASP A 434 -20.81 17.60 10.66
C ASP A 434 -21.32 17.70 9.20
N ALA A 435 -20.56 17.18 8.22
CA ALA A 435 -20.82 17.40 6.81
C ALA A 435 -21.95 16.53 6.22
N ALA A 436 -22.21 15.34 6.79
CA ALA A 436 -23.13 14.37 6.22
C ALA A 436 -24.58 14.90 6.18
N LEU A 437 -25.22 14.83 5.00
CA LEU A 437 -26.55 15.35 4.75
C LEU A 437 -27.62 14.64 5.61
N LYS A 438 -28.65 15.40 5.99
CA LYS A 438 -29.81 14.99 6.78
C LYS A 438 -31.07 15.07 5.94
N VAL A 439 -32.16 14.46 6.41
CA VAL A 439 -33.47 14.51 5.75
C VAL A 439 -33.88 15.97 5.49
N GLY A 440 -34.27 16.27 4.25
CA GLY A 440 -34.62 17.61 3.78
C GLY A 440 -33.43 18.47 3.34
N ASP A 441 -32.19 18.06 3.63
CA ASP A 441 -31.03 18.75 3.08
C ASP A 441 -30.94 18.54 1.58
N LYS A 442 -30.52 19.60 0.90
CA LYS A 442 -30.38 19.66 -0.54
C LYS A 442 -29.12 20.44 -0.91
N ILE A 443 -28.26 19.83 -1.73
CA ILE A 443 -27.03 20.46 -2.22
C ILE A 443 -26.87 20.25 -3.72
N THR A 444 -26.00 21.04 -4.33
CA THR A 444 -25.61 20.86 -5.74
C THR A 444 -24.10 20.68 -5.80
N VAL A 445 -23.66 19.63 -6.48
CA VAL A 445 -22.24 19.35 -6.76
C VAL A 445 -22.07 19.32 -8.27
N ASP A 446 -21.28 20.25 -8.80
CA ASP A 446 -21.23 20.57 -10.23
C ASP A 446 -22.65 20.82 -10.81
N SER A 447 -23.16 19.94 -11.67
CA SER A 447 -24.52 20.05 -12.25
C SER A 447 -25.52 19.04 -11.67
N ILE A 448 -25.13 18.33 -10.61
CA ILE A 448 -25.93 17.27 -9.98
C ILE A 448 -26.53 17.81 -8.68
N GLU A 449 -27.85 17.76 -8.59
CA GLU A 449 -28.60 18.09 -7.40
C GLU A 449 -28.86 16.82 -6.59
N ILE A 450 -28.58 16.89 -5.28
CA ILE A 450 -28.75 15.77 -4.34
C ILE A 450 -29.67 16.25 -3.22
N GLU A 451 -30.76 15.51 -3.00
CA GLU A 451 -31.73 15.74 -1.92
C GLU A 451 -31.89 14.45 -1.09
N VAL A 452 -31.86 14.57 0.24
CA VAL A 452 -32.18 13.43 1.13
C VAL A 452 -33.68 13.48 1.44
N ILE A 453 -34.43 12.52 0.91
CA ILE A 453 -35.90 12.46 1.00
C ILE A 453 -36.35 11.89 2.34
N SER A 454 -35.73 10.78 2.75
CA SER A 454 -36.05 10.14 4.02
C SER A 454 -34.87 9.32 4.54
N ARG A 455 -34.91 9.05 5.84
CA ARG A 455 -33.97 8.17 6.54
C ARG A 455 -34.76 7.29 7.49
N ASP A 456 -34.51 5.99 7.42
CA ASP A 456 -35.06 5.02 8.35
C ASP A 456 -34.03 3.92 8.64
N GLY A 457 -34.45 2.84 9.32
CA GLY A 457 -33.58 1.71 9.62
C GLY A 457 -32.95 1.04 8.40
N THR A 458 -33.54 1.14 7.22
CA THR A 458 -33.06 0.51 5.97
C THR A 458 -31.94 1.29 5.29
N GLY A 459 -31.94 2.62 5.39
CA GLY A 459 -30.96 3.44 4.68
C GLY A 459 -31.38 4.90 4.53
N ASP A 460 -30.67 5.60 3.64
CA ASP A 460 -30.97 6.95 3.20
C ASP A 460 -31.60 6.90 1.81
N ARG A 461 -32.84 7.37 1.68
CA ARG A 461 -33.49 7.54 0.39
C ARG A 461 -33.15 8.91 -0.15
N ILE A 462 -32.55 8.95 -1.33
CA ILE A 462 -32.09 10.17 -1.98
C ILE A 462 -32.84 10.40 -3.29
N ARG A 463 -32.86 11.64 -3.75
CA ARG A 463 -33.24 12.03 -5.10
C ARG A 463 -32.07 12.72 -5.78
N LEU A 464 -31.74 12.25 -6.98
CA LEU A 464 -30.74 12.83 -7.86
C LEU A 464 -31.40 13.41 -9.10
N SER A 465 -31.00 14.61 -9.49
CA SER A 465 -31.42 15.23 -10.74
C SER A 465 -30.34 16.12 -11.32
N ARG A 466 -30.38 16.34 -12.63
CA ARG A 466 -29.53 17.35 -13.27
C ARG A 466 -30.18 18.72 -13.18
N LYS A 467 -29.39 19.73 -12.86
CA LYS A 467 -29.81 21.13 -12.81
C LYS A 467 -29.69 21.82 -14.16
#